data_AF-A0A5Q4H346-F1
#
_entry.id   AF-A0A5Q4H346-F1
#
_cell.length_a   1.000
_cell.length_b   1.000
_cell.length_c   1.000
_cell.angle_alpha   90.00
_cell.angle_beta   90.00
_cell.angle_gamma   90.00
#
_symmetry.space_group_name_H-M   'P 1'
#
loop_
_entity.id
_entity.type
_entity.pdbx_description
1 polymer ?
#
loop_
_entity_poly.entity_id
_entity_poly.type
_entity_poly.pdbx_seq_one_letter_code
_entity_poly.pdbx_strand_id
1 'polypeptide(L)'
;MAPPKVATEKNSLISGADILVESLVRQGVDVLFAYPGGASMPLHQALTRFSDKIRTILPRHEQGGTFAAQGYARSTGRPGVCMATSGPGATNLVTGLADAKLDSVPIIAITGQVTTSAIGTDAFQETPIVEVCRGITKHHYLVTDVRDLPRVMKEAFHVATTGRPGPVLVDLPKDVQLEKFEADWGVPMNLPGYGDPTTVRIRPEQLNQVVAAIKRAKRPLVYCGGGVISSNASEELREFVRITGIPVTMTLMGLGAFPARDPLSLDMLGMHGSVYSNWAVRDCDLLLAFGVRFDDRVTGKLEAFAKHAKIVHIDIDASELNKNKAAHIPVVGDIKHALGELNRCVEPKSGID
;
A
#
# COMPACT_ATOMS: atom_id res chain seq x y z
N MET A 1 -30.89 21.14 20.49
CA MET A 1 -30.43 19.96 21.24
C MET A 1 -28.93 19.84 21.05
N ALA A 2 -28.15 19.81 22.12
CA ALA A 2 -26.72 19.52 22.04
C ALA A 2 -26.52 18.09 21.48
N PRO A 3 -25.48 17.83 20.67
CA PRO A 3 -25.21 16.49 20.18
C PRO A 3 -24.96 15.55 21.38
N PRO A 4 -25.37 14.27 21.28
CA PRO A 4 -25.19 13.32 22.37
C PRO A 4 -23.70 13.15 22.66
N LYS A 5 -23.31 13.32 23.92
CA LYS A 5 -21.97 12.96 24.41
C LYS A 5 -21.77 11.47 24.10
N VAL A 6 -20.81 11.18 23.22
CA VAL A 6 -20.30 9.81 23.04
C VAL A 6 -19.85 9.34 24.42
N ALA A 7 -20.42 8.24 24.90
CA ALA A 7 -20.02 7.65 26.16
C ALA A 7 -18.54 7.25 26.03
N THR A 8 -17.66 7.94 26.74
CA THR A 8 -16.28 7.54 26.96
C THR A 8 -16.32 6.19 27.67
N GLU A 9 -15.94 5.10 26.99
CA GLU A 9 -15.65 3.83 27.65
C GLU A 9 -14.73 4.11 28.84
N LYS A 10 -15.05 3.55 30.02
CA LYS A 10 -14.25 3.75 31.23
C LYS A 10 -12.83 3.24 30.97
N ASN A 11 -11.89 4.16 30.81
CA ASN A 11 -10.50 3.80 30.58
C ASN A 11 -9.89 3.18 31.84
N SER A 12 -9.59 1.89 31.80
CA SER A 12 -8.75 1.24 32.79
C SER A 12 -7.28 1.50 32.48
N LEU A 13 -6.46 1.71 33.52
CA LEU A 13 -5.00 1.70 33.41
C LEU A 13 -4.53 0.33 32.87
N ILE A 14 -4.06 0.31 31.63
CA ILE A 14 -3.56 -0.88 30.94
C ILE A 14 -2.12 -0.68 30.49
N SER A 15 -1.38 -1.77 30.27
CA SER A 15 0.02 -1.69 29.86
C SER A 15 0.15 -1.18 28.42
N GLY A 16 1.28 -0.54 28.06
CA GLY A 16 1.56 -0.16 26.67
C GLY A 16 1.45 -1.35 25.70
N ALA A 17 1.81 -2.56 26.13
CA ALA A 17 1.60 -3.78 25.35
C ALA A 17 0.11 -4.07 25.09
N ASP A 18 -0.76 -3.90 26.09
CA ASP A 18 -2.21 -4.03 25.92
C ASP A 18 -2.77 -2.94 25.02
N ILE A 19 -2.29 -1.69 25.16
CA ILE A 19 -2.69 -0.57 24.30
C ILE A 19 -2.37 -0.86 22.83
N LEU A 20 -1.18 -1.38 22.54
CA LEU A 20 -0.80 -1.74 21.17
C LEU A 20 -1.70 -2.86 20.63
N VAL A 21 -1.90 -3.95 21.37
CA VAL A 21 -2.73 -5.07 20.90
C VAL A 21 -4.20 -4.65 20.76
N GLU A 22 -4.73 -3.86 21.69
CA GLU A 22 -6.07 -3.29 21.57
C GLU A 22 -6.18 -2.33 20.36
N SER A 23 -5.13 -1.57 20.05
CA SER A 23 -5.07 -0.77 18.83
C SER A 23 -5.21 -1.64 17.59
N LEU A 24 -4.55 -2.80 17.54
CA LEU A 24 -4.69 -3.76 16.44
C LEU A 24 -6.14 -4.26 16.32
N VAL A 25 -6.77 -4.64 17.44
CA VAL A 25 -8.18 -5.06 17.47
C VAL A 25 -9.08 -3.95 16.94
N ARG A 26 -8.89 -2.70 17.40
CA ARG A 26 -9.69 -1.53 17.00
C ARG A 26 -9.50 -1.17 15.52
N GLN A 27 -8.35 -1.50 14.94
CA GLN A 27 -8.08 -1.39 13.50
C GLN A 27 -8.62 -2.59 12.70
N GLY A 28 -9.32 -3.53 13.34
CA GLY A 28 -9.92 -4.68 12.71
C GLY A 28 -8.91 -5.77 12.33
N VAL A 29 -7.76 -5.84 12.99
CA VAL A 29 -6.80 -6.95 12.81
C VAL A 29 -7.35 -8.20 13.49
N ASP A 30 -7.41 -9.31 12.76
CA ASP A 30 -7.84 -10.62 13.27
C ASP A 30 -6.73 -11.68 13.23
N VAL A 31 -5.66 -11.44 12.46
CA VAL A 31 -4.50 -12.32 12.30
C VAL A 31 -3.23 -11.48 12.29
N LEU A 32 -2.20 -11.94 13.02
CA LEU A 32 -0.83 -11.43 12.86
C LEU A 32 0.21 -12.55 12.85
N PHE A 33 1.39 -12.24 12.33
CA PHE A 33 2.53 -13.14 12.27
C PHE A 33 3.61 -12.67 13.23
N ALA A 34 3.71 -13.29 14.41
CA ALA A 34 4.56 -12.81 15.50
C ALA A 34 5.56 -13.85 15.96
N TYR A 35 6.85 -13.49 15.99
CA TYR A 35 7.90 -14.31 16.59
C TYR A 35 8.36 -13.69 17.94
N PRO A 36 8.38 -14.47 19.04
CA PRO A 36 8.69 -13.95 20.38
C PRO A 36 10.19 -13.76 20.61
N GLY A 37 10.53 -12.78 21.44
CA GLY A 37 11.88 -12.61 22.00
C GLY A 37 11.89 -11.64 23.17
N GLY A 38 13.04 -11.48 23.83
CA GLY A 38 13.16 -10.83 25.14
C GLY A 38 12.64 -9.39 25.20
N ALA A 39 12.75 -8.64 24.11
CA ALA A 39 12.30 -7.25 24.01
C ALA A 39 10.82 -7.12 23.59
N SER A 40 10.20 -8.18 23.06
CA SER A 40 8.78 -8.20 22.69
C SER A 40 7.92 -9.10 23.60
N MET A 41 8.50 -9.70 24.65
CA MET A 41 7.75 -10.56 25.58
C MET A 41 6.47 -9.93 26.13
N PRO A 42 6.44 -8.65 26.59
CA PRO A 42 5.20 -8.02 27.04
C PRO A 42 4.11 -7.99 25.96
N LEU A 43 4.47 -7.71 24.70
CA LEU A 43 3.55 -7.77 23.56
C LEU A 43 2.98 -9.17 23.35
N HIS A 44 3.82 -10.21 23.43
CA HIS A 44 3.36 -11.60 23.32
C HIS A 44 2.44 -12.00 24.47
N GLN A 45 2.68 -11.50 25.68
CA GLN A 45 1.77 -11.68 26.81
C GLN A 45 0.44 -10.93 26.62
N ALA A 46 0.44 -9.77 25.97
CA ALA A 46 -0.79 -9.09 25.59
C ALA A 46 -1.57 -9.90 24.55
N LEU A 47 -0.91 -10.45 23.53
CA LEU A 47 -1.56 -11.29 22.52
C LEU A 47 -2.32 -12.49 23.12
N THR A 48 -1.85 -13.09 24.22
CA THR A 48 -2.60 -14.18 24.88
C THR A 48 -3.88 -13.70 25.56
N ARG A 49 -3.90 -12.48 26.11
CA ARG A 49 -5.08 -11.86 26.72
C ARG A 49 -6.16 -11.49 25.70
N PHE A 50 -5.77 -11.22 24.46
CA PHE A 50 -6.66 -10.89 23.34
C PHE A 50 -6.83 -12.06 22.35
N SER A 51 -6.53 -13.29 22.78
CA SER A 51 -6.56 -14.48 21.91
C SER A 51 -7.94 -14.86 21.38
N ASP A 52 -9.01 -14.33 21.98
CA ASP A 52 -10.39 -14.41 21.52
C ASP A 52 -10.69 -13.47 20.34
N LYS A 53 -9.86 -12.44 20.13
CA LYS A 53 -10.05 -11.40 19.10
C LYS A 53 -9.00 -11.45 18.01
N ILE A 54 -7.76 -11.82 18.35
CA ILE A 54 -6.63 -11.85 17.43
C ILE A 54 -5.96 -13.21 17.48
N ARG A 55 -5.82 -13.83 16.30
CA ARG A 55 -5.08 -15.06 16.11
C ARG A 55 -3.61 -14.76 15.83
N THR A 56 -2.74 -15.22 16.72
CA THR A 56 -1.28 -15.18 16.51
C THR A 56 -0.81 -16.40 15.75
N ILE A 57 -0.21 -16.20 14.58
CA ILE A 57 0.51 -17.23 13.83
C ILE A 57 2.01 -17.08 14.14
N LEU A 58 2.58 -18.09 14.77
CA LEU A 58 4.03 -18.16 15.02
C LEU A 58 4.76 -18.61 13.74
N PRO A 59 5.53 -17.75 13.05
CA PRO A 59 6.40 -18.22 11.99
C PRO A 59 7.61 -18.97 12.59
N ARG A 60 8.41 -19.63 11.74
CA ARG A 60 9.67 -20.31 12.17
C ARG A 60 10.92 -19.48 11.87
N HIS A 61 10.72 -18.29 11.31
CA HIS A 61 11.71 -17.25 11.06
C HIS A 61 10.97 -15.94 10.83
N GLU A 62 11.45 -14.80 11.32
CA GLU A 62 10.74 -13.51 11.21
C GLU A 62 10.55 -13.07 9.75
N GLN A 63 11.53 -13.36 8.88
CA GLN A 63 11.38 -13.16 7.43
C GLN A 63 10.15 -13.91 6.87
N GLY A 64 9.92 -15.15 7.32
CA GLY A 64 8.72 -15.91 6.97
C GLY A 64 7.45 -15.27 7.53
N GLY A 65 7.54 -14.62 8.69
CA GLY A 65 6.46 -13.81 9.26
C GLY A 65 6.11 -12.59 8.40
N THR A 66 7.09 -11.81 7.97
CA THR A 66 6.85 -10.65 7.10
C THR A 66 6.30 -11.06 5.74
N PHE A 67 6.82 -12.11 5.11
CA PHE A 67 6.28 -12.62 3.85
C PHE A 67 4.87 -13.21 4.00
N ALA A 68 4.56 -13.86 5.12
CA ALA A 68 3.21 -14.32 5.39
C ALA A 68 2.23 -13.13 5.58
N ALA A 69 2.66 -12.06 6.26
CA ALA A 69 1.89 -10.82 6.37
C ALA A 69 1.65 -10.19 4.99
N GLN A 70 2.63 -10.22 4.10
CA GLN A 70 2.45 -9.78 2.72
C GLN A 70 1.50 -10.66 1.92
N GLY A 71 1.59 -11.99 2.04
CA GLY A 71 0.67 -12.91 1.40
C GLY A 71 -0.78 -12.66 1.85
N TYR A 72 -0.98 -12.43 3.15
CA TYR A 72 -2.26 -12.00 3.71
C TYR A 72 -2.73 -10.68 3.09
N ALA A 73 -1.87 -9.66 3.03
CA ALA A 73 -2.25 -8.36 2.50
C ALA A 73 -2.65 -8.40 1.02
N ARG A 74 -1.84 -9.06 0.20
CA ARG A 74 -2.05 -9.20 -1.25
C ARG A 74 -3.30 -10.00 -1.60
N SER A 75 -3.67 -10.98 -0.77
CA SER A 75 -4.83 -11.85 -1.04
C SER A 75 -6.15 -11.35 -0.46
N THR A 76 -6.11 -10.41 0.49
CA THR A 76 -7.32 -9.91 1.18
C THR A 76 -7.60 -8.43 0.93
N GLY A 77 -6.61 -7.66 0.49
CA GLY A 77 -6.68 -6.19 0.43
C GLY A 77 -6.63 -5.50 1.79
N ARG A 78 -6.45 -6.25 2.89
CA ARG A 78 -6.31 -5.72 4.26
C ARG A 78 -4.83 -5.54 4.62
N PRO A 79 -4.46 -4.62 5.53
CA PRO A 79 -3.07 -4.51 5.96
C PRO A 79 -2.59 -5.80 6.64
N GLY A 80 -1.41 -6.29 6.23
CA GLY A 80 -0.75 -7.41 6.89
C GLY A 80 0.00 -6.95 8.14
N VAL A 81 -0.02 -7.72 9.22
CA VAL A 81 0.67 -7.37 10.48
C VAL A 81 1.72 -8.42 10.82
N CYS A 82 2.97 -7.99 11.01
CA CYS A 82 4.04 -8.85 11.53
C CYS A 82 4.68 -8.23 12.78
N MET A 83 5.22 -9.09 13.64
CA MET A 83 5.86 -8.67 14.89
C MET A 83 7.13 -9.46 15.16
N ALA A 84 8.18 -8.76 15.60
CA ALA A 84 9.45 -9.33 16.01
C ALA A 84 9.97 -8.74 17.34
N THR A 85 10.97 -9.39 17.92
CA THR A 85 11.80 -8.80 18.99
C THR A 85 12.81 -7.79 18.42
N SER A 86 13.60 -7.17 19.30
CA SER A 86 14.70 -6.27 18.93
C SER A 86 15.84 -6.97 18.20
N GLY A 87 16.83 -6.19 17.75
CA GLY A 87 18.10 -6.72 17.25
C GLY A 87 17.91 -7.69 16.08
N PRO A 88 18.27 -8.99 16.25
CA PRO A 88 18.17 -9.98 15.18
C PRO A 88 16.73 -10.20 14.68
N GLY A 89 15.73 -10.12 15.56
CA GLY A 89 14.35 -10.30 15.15
C GLY A 89 13.90 -9.19 14.20
N ALA A 90 14.27 -7.95 14.54
CA ALA A 90 13.96 -6.77 13.75
C ALA A 90 14.69 -6.77 12.40
N THR A 91 15.99 -7.10 12.37
CA THR A 91 16.77 -7.15 11.12
C THR A 91 16.32 -8.26 10.17
N ASN A 92 15.78 -9.36 10.69
CA ASN A 92 15.16 -10.41 9.88
C ASN A 92 13.90 -9.95 9.12
N LEU A 93 13.29 -8.82 9.48
CA LEU A 93 12.14 -8.25 8.76
C LEU A 93 12.56 -7.45 7.51
N VAL A 94 13.82 -7.00 7.42
CA VAL A 94 14.31 -5.99 6.45
C VAL A 94 13.97 -6.34 5.01
N THR A 95 14.24 -7.59 4.58
CA THR A 95 13.92 -8.02 3.21
C THR A 95 12.43 -7.91 2.90
N GLY A 96 11.57 -8.32 3.83
CA GLY A 96 10.13 -8.26 3.65
C GLY A 96 9.58 -6.83 3.67
N LEU A 97 10.22 -5.91 4.39
CA LEU A 97 9.86 -4.48 4.35
C LEU A 97 10.24 -3.84 3.01
N ALA A 98 11.46 -4.09 2.53
CA ALA A 98 11.90 -3.60 1.23
C ALA A 98 11.01 -4.12 0.09
N ASP A 99 10.66 -5.41 0.13
CA ASP A 99 9.74 -6.04 -0.82
C ASP A 99 8.35 -5.38 -0.80
N ALA A 100 7.75 -5.24 0.39
CA ALA A 100 6.46 -4.55 0.54
C ALA A 100 6.49 -3.09 0.06
N LYS A 101 7.60 -2.37 0.27
CA LYS A 101 7.76 -0.98 -0.17
C LYS A 101 7.81 -0.88 -1.69
N LEU A 102 8.57 -1.74 -2.35
CA LEU A 102 8.71 -1.73 -3.81
C LEU A 102 7.42 -2.11 -4.52
N ASP A 103 6.66 -3.03 -3.94
CA ASP A 103 5.38 -3.50 -4.47
C ASP A 103 4.16 -2.72 -3.96
N SER A 104 4.36 -1.71 -3.11
CA SER A 104 3.29 -0.89 -2.53
C SER A 104 2.25 -1.71 -1.75
N VAL A 105 2.72 -2.60 -0.87
CA VAL A 105 1.89 -3.49 -0.04
C VAL A 105 1.71 -2.89 1.36
N PRO A 106 0.46 -2.78 1.86
CA PRO A 106 0.20 -2.26 3.20
C PRO A 106 0.61 -3.27 4.27
N ILE A 107 1.67 -2.95 5.02
CA ILE A 107 2.17 -3.77 6.13
C ILE A 107 2.34 -2.90 7.37
N ILE A 108 1.99 -3.44 8.54
CA ILE A 108 2.34 -2.90 9.84
C ILE A 108 3.35 -3.84 10.48
N ALA A 109 4.59 -3.39 10.61
CA ALA A 109 5.66 -4.15 11.24
C ALA A 109 5.94 -3.60 12.63
N ILE A 110 5.86 -4.46 13.63
CA ILE A 110 6.01 -4.08 15.04
C ILE A 110 7.28 -4.72 15.58
N THR A 111 8.18 -3.93 16.14
CA THR A 111 9.42 -4.44 16.74
C THR A 111 9.47 -4.07 18.21
N GLY A 112 9.81 -5.04 19.06
CA GLY A 112 10.28 -4.72 20.40
C GLY A 112 11.65 -4.05 20.32
N GLN A 113 11.96 -3.19 21.28
CA GLN A 113 13.27 -2.52 21.39
C GLN A 113 13.82 -2.63 22.82
N VAL A 114 15.13 -2.39 22.99
CA VAL A 114 15.74 -2.14 24.31
C VAL A 114 15.01 -0.99 25.03
N THR A 115 15.23 -0.84 26.34
CA THR A 115 14.59 0.24 27.10
C THR A 115 15.04 1.61 26.58
N THR A 116 14.19 2.63 26.71
CA THR A 116 14.50 3.99 26.24
C THR A 116 15.87 4.49 26.69
N SER A 117 16.24 4.24 27.96
CA SER A 117 17.53 4.64 28.55
C SER A 117 18.76 3.92 28.00
N ALA A 118 18.57 2.80 27.29
CA ALA A 118 19.64 1.97 26.75
C ALA A 118 19.83 2.16 25.23
N ILE A 119 18.95 2.93 24.58
CA ILE A 119 19.07 3.27 23.16
C ILE A 119 20.34 4.11 22.96
N GLY A 120 21.18 3.68 22.02
CA GLY A 120 22.46 4.28 21.64
C GLY A 120 23.66 3.81 22.47
N THR A 121 23.51 2.75 23.27
CA THR A 121 24.57 2.31 24.22
C THR A 121 25.23 0.98 23.83
N ASP A 122 24.91 0.44 22.65
CA ASP A 122 25.28 -0.91 22.22
C ASP A 122 24.74 -1.98 23.19
N ALA A 123 23.50 -1.79 23.64
CA ALA A 123 22.85 -2.70 24.57
C ALA A 123 22.62 -4.10 23.93
N PHE A 124 22.37 -5.10 24.78
CA PHE A 124 22.13 -6.46 24.32
C PHE A 124 20.93 -6.53 23.37
N GLN A 125 21.16 -7.06 22.16
CA GLN A 125 20.17 -7.13 21.07
C GLN A 125 19.60 -5.76 20.68
N GLU A 126 20.38 -4.70 20.81
CA GLU A 126 20.05 -3.41 20.24
C GLU A 126 20.34 -3.39 18.73
N THR A 127 19.45 -2.75 17.97
CA THR A 127 19.72 -2.35 16.58
C THR A 127 18.89 -1.10 16.31
N PRO A 128 19.48 -0.04 15.69
CA PRO A 128 18.75 1.16 15.31
C PRO A 128 17.85 0.88 14.10
N ILE A 129 16.81 0.04 14.30
CA ILE A 129 16.00 -0.50 13.21
C ILE A 129 15.27 0.58 12.42
N VAL A 130 14.90 1.68 13.08
CA VAL A 130 14.35 2.87 12.42
C VAL A 130 15.32 3.44 11.39
N GLU A 131 16.61 3.59 11.74
CA GLU A 131 17.64 4.07 10.80
C GLU A 131 17.87 3.07 9.66
N VAL A 132 17.96 1.78 9.99
CA VAL A 132 18.13 0.71 9.00
C VAL A 132 16.98 0.69 7.99
N CYS A 133 15.74 0.87 8.46
CA CYS A 133 14.54 0.73 7.64
C CYS A 133 14.03 2.04 7.04
N ARG A 134 14.68 3.19 7.31
CA ARG A 134 14.23 4.52 6.91
C ARG A 134 13.99 4.64 5.40
N GLY A 135 14.87 4.06 4.58
CA GLY A 135 14.77 4.09 3.11
C GLY A 135 13.88 3.01 2.50
N ILE A 136 13.48 2.00 3.27
CA ILE A 136 12.73 0.82 2.80
C ILE A 136 11.35 0.70 3.44
N THR A 137 10.91 1.75 4.14
CA THR A 137 9.55 1.86 4.69
C THR A 137 8.81 3.04 4.05
N LYS A 138 7.48 3.03 4.09
CA LYS A 138 6.67 4.22 3.78
C LYS A 138 6.79 5.24 4.90
N HIS A 139 6.74 4.77 6.14
CA HIS A 139 7.00 5.58 7.32
C HIS A 139 7.46 4.69 8.47
N HIS A 140 7.94 5.29 9.56
CA HIS A 140 8.44 4.56 10.72
C HIS A 140 8.32 5.41 11.98
N TYR A 141 8.23 4.74 13.12
CA TYR A 141 8.12 5.36 14.44
C TYR A 141 9.07 4.68 15.42
N LEU A 142 9.69 5.49 16.29
CA LEU A 142 10.23 5.04 17.57
C LEU A 142 9.34 5.64 18.66
N VAL A 143 8.63 4.80 19.39
CA VAL A 143 7.65 5.24 20.39
C VAL A 143 8.30 5.29 21.76
N THR A 144 8.83 6.44 22.18
CA THR A 144 9.53 6.59 23.47
C THR A 144 8.61 6.93 24.64
N ASP A 145 7.32 7.14 24.40
CA ASP A 145 6.33 7.52 25.39
C ASP A 145 5.01 6.78 25.14
N VAL A 146 4.47 6.14 26.18
CA VAL A 146 3.24 5.36 26.07
C VAL A 146 2.03 6.20 25.65
N ARG A 147 2.05 7.51 25.95
CA ARG A 147 0.98 8.47 25.61
C ARG A 147 0.81 8.64 24.10
N ASP A 148 1.88 8.45 23.34
CA ASP A 148 1.86 8.57 21.88
C ASP A 148 1.30 7.34 21.19
N LEU A 149 1.25 6.19 21.89
CA LEU A 149 0.99 4.90 21.27
C LEU A 149 -0.40 4.81 20.58
N PRO A 150 -1.52 5.27 21.16
CA PRO A 150 -2.81 5.27 20.46
C PRO A 150 -2.79 6.09 19.16
N ARG A 151 -2.13 7.27 19.20
CA ARG A 151 -1.98 8.14 18.03
C ARG A 151 -1.11 7.49 16.97
N VAL A 152 0.07 6.99 17.34
CA VAL A 152 1.02 6.35 16.42
C VAL A 152 0.40 5.14 15.74
N MET A 153 -0.34 4.30 16.46
CA MET A 153 -1.01 3.15 15.85
C MET A 153 -2.09 3.58 14.85
N LYS A 154 -2.88 4.61 15.17
CA LYS A 154 -3.87 5.18 14.25
C LYS A 154 -3.21 5.74 12.98
N GLU A 155 -2.12 6.49 13.15
CA GLU A 155 -1.35 7.02 12.03
C GLU A 155 -0.68 5.93 11.19
N ALA A 156 -0.10 4.90 11.83
CA ALA A 156 0.59 3.82 11.13
C ALA A 156 -0.34 3.09 10.17
N PHE A 157 -1.57 2.77 10.60
CA PHE A 157 -2.58 2.17 9.74
C PHE A 157 -3.07 3.12 8.64
N HIS A 158 -3.32 4.38 8.98
CA HIS A 158 -3.73 5.40 8.00
C HIS A 158 -2.67 5.56 6.91
N VAL A 159 -1.40 5.74 7.29
CA VAL A 159 -0.28 5.88 6.37
C VAL A 159 -0.05 4.59 5.59
N ALA A 160 -0.11 3.41 6.19
CA ALA A 160 0.12 2.16 5.45
C ALA A 160 -0.91 1.93 4.33
N THR A 161 -2.16 2.36 4.53
CA THR A 161 -3.31 1.98 3.68
C THR A 161 -3.82 3.07 2.75
N THR A 162 -3.55 4.35 3.01
CA THR A 162 -4.05 5.45 2.16
C THR A 162 -3.01 5.91 1.13
N GLY A 163 -3.48 6.56 0.06
CA GLY A 163 -2.62 6.98 -1.05
C GLY A 163 -1.98 5.78 -1.73
N ARG A 164 -0.67 5.86 -2.02
CA ARG A 164 0.10 4.67 -2.42
C ARG A 164 0.40 3.81 -1.19
N PRO A 165 -0.12 2.57 -1.07
CA PRO A 165 0.08 1.78 0.14
C PRO A 165 1.54 1.39 0.34
N GLY A 166 1.90 1.01 1.56
CA GLY A 166 3.27 0.58 1.86
C GLY A 166 3.49 0.19 3.32
N PRO A 167 4.68 -0.32 3.65
CA PRO A 167 5.01 -0.79 4.99
C PRO A 167 5.27 0.37 5.97
N VAL A 168 4.71 0.30 7.17
CA VAL A 168 5.03 1.18 8.29
C VAL A 168 5.62 0.37 9.43
N LEU A 169 6.77 0.81 9.96
CA LEU A 169 7.44 0.18 11.10
C LEU A 169 7.14 0.95 12.39
N VAL A 170 6.78 0.24 13.46
CA VAL A 170 6.57 0.81 14.80
C VAL A 170 7.52 0.10 15.76
N ASP A 171 8.56 0.81 16.18
CA ASP A 171 9.58 0.33 17.13
C ASP A 171 9.21 0.74 18.56
N LEU A 172 9.09 -0.23 19.47
CA LEU A 172 8.51 -0.04 20.79
C LEU A 172 9.46 -0.53 21.92
N PRO A 173 10.12 0.38 22.65
CA PRO A 173 10.94 0.09 23.82
C PRO A 173 10.22 -0.73 24.90
N LYS A 174 10.95 -1.64 25.53
CA LYS A 174 10.39 -2.58 26.52
C LYS A 174 9.77 -1.91 27.75
N ASP A 175 10.34 -0.80 28.21
CA ASP A 175 9.81 0.01 29.31
C ASP A 175 8.47 0.65 28.94
N VAL A 176 8.34 1.17 27.71
CA VAL A 176 7.07 1.72 27.20
C VAL A 176 5.99 0.64 27.08
N GLN A 177 6.38 -0.60 26.73
CA GLN A 177 5.43 -1.73 26.72
C GLN A 177 4.88 -2.07 28.12
N LEU A 178 5.65 -1.83 29.18
CA LEU A 178 5.31 -2.18 30.55
C LEU A 178 4.60 -1.05 31.29
N GLU A 179 4.82 0.20 30.87
CA GLU A 179 4.20 1.38 31.46
C GLU A 179 2.66 1.27 31.40
N LYS A 180 1.99 1.64 32.51
CA LYS A 180 0.54 1.66 32.58
C LYS A 180 0.03 3.04 32.24
N PHE A 181 -0.93 3.11 31.33
CA PHE A 181 -1.52 4.36 30.88
C PHE A 181 -3.02 4.23 30.64
N GLU A 182 -3.70 5.36 30.76
CA GLU A 182 -5.11 5.52 30.45
C GLU A 182 -5.23 5.95 28.98
N ALA A 183 -5.47 5.01 28.06
CA ALA A 183 -5.43 5.30 26.63
C ALA A 183 -6.57 6.23 26.16
N ASP A 184 -6.21 7.33 25.49
CA ASP A 184 -7.17 8.15 24.73
C ASP A 184 -7.24 7.67 23.27
N TRP A 185 -8.29 6.91 22.96
CA TRP A 185 -8.57 6.42 21.60
C TRP A 185 -9.09 7.50 20.64
N GLY A 186 -9.53 8.64 21.18
CA GLY A 186 -10.04 9.79 20.43
C GLY A 186 -8.95 10.72 19.91
N VAL A 187 -7.69 10.50 20.28
CA VAL A 187 -6.57 11.37 19.93
C VAL A 187 -6.49 11.62 18.40
N PRO A 188 -6.39 12.89 17.96
CA PRO A 188 -6.22 13.20 16.55
C PRO A 188 -4.84 12.78 16.05
N MET A 189 -4.76 12.40 14.76
CA MET A 189 -3.49 12.15 14.09
C MET A 189 -2.71 13.45 13.94
N ASN A 190 -1.37 13.38 13.97
CA ASN A 190 -0.46 14.48 13.73
C ASN A 190 0.37 14.23 12.46
N LEU A 191 -0.27 14.43 11.31
CA LEU A 191 0.34 14.21 9.99
C LEU A 191 0.25 15.46 9.09
N PRO A 192 0.78 16.62 9.50
CA PRO A 192 0.54 17.91 8.82
C PRO A 192 1.08 17.97 7.38
N GLY A 193 2.10 17.17 7.05
CA GLY A 193 2.67 17.07 5.69
C GLY A 193 2.06 15.96 4.83
N TYR A 194 1.26 15.07 5.42
CA TYR A 194 0.60 13.98 4.69
C TYR A 194 -0.81 14.44 4.34
N GLY A 195 -1.00 14.95 3.12
CA GLY A 195 -2.33 15.32 2.65
C GLY A 195 -3.23 14.09 2.58
N ASP A 196 -4.51 14.25 2.92
CA ASP A 196 -5.49 13.16 2.88
C ASP A 196 -5.71 12.68 1.43
N PRO A 197 -5.18 11.51 1.04
CA PRO A 197 -5.27 11.04 -0.34
C PRO A 197 -6.71 10.76 -0.77
N THR A 198 -7.62 10.54 0.19
CA THR A 198 -9.04 10.27 -0.08
C THR A 198 -9.81 11.51 -0.53
N THR A 199 -9.25 12.70 -0.32
CA THR A 199 -9.82 13.97 -0.76
C THR A 199 -9.35 14.40 -2.13
N VAL A 200 -8.37 13.73 -2.72
CA VAL A 200 -7.88 14.05 -4.07
C VAL A 200 -9.02 13.82 -5.06
N ARG A 201 -9.37 14.85 -5.81
CA ARG A 201 -10.38 14.81 -6.87
C ARG A 201 -9.74 15.07 -8.21
N ILE A 202 -10.13 14.28 -9.20
CA ILE A 202 -9.68 14.46 -10.57
C ILE A 202 -10.42 15.67 -11.14
N ARG A 203 -9.68 16.61 -11.72
CA ARG A 203 -10.27 17.81 -12.31
C ARG A 203 -11.06 17.44 -13.56
N PRO A 204 -12.30 17.93 -13.74
CA PRO A 204 -13.12 17.64 -14.92
C PRO A 204 -12.41 17.96 -16.24
N GLU A 205 -11.59 19.01 -16.28
CA GLU A 205 -10.84 19.40 -17.47
C GLU A 205 -9.79 18.35 -17.86
N GLN A 206 -9.12 17.74 -16.88
CA GLN A 206 -8.17 16.65 -17.13
C GLN A 206 -8.89 15.41 -17.64
N LEU A 207 -10.04 15.08 -17.06
CA LEU A 207 -10.86 13.96 -17.51
C LEU A 207 -11.33 14.16 -18.96
N ASN A 208 -11.79 15.36 -19.30
CA ASN A 208 -12.20 15.73 -20.66
C ASN A 208 -11.05 15.60 -21.67
N GLN A 209 -9.81 15.92 -21.28
CA GLN A 209 -8.64 15.69 -22.12
C GLN A 209 -8.39 14.20 -22.40
N VAL A 210 -8.59 13.33 -21.39
CA VAL A 210 -8.48 11.87 -21.55
C VAL A 210 -9.55 11.35 -22.51
N VAL A 211 -10.82 11.73 -22.30
CA VAL A 211 -11.94 11.33 -23.18
C VAL A 211 -11.70 11.79 -24.62
N ALA A 212 -11.26 13.03 -24.81
CA ALA A 212 -10.94 13.55 -26.14
C ALA A 212 -9.77 12.81 -26.82
N ALA A 213 -8.76 12.37 -26.04
CA ALA A 213 -7.66 11.56 -26.55
C ALA A 213 -8.16 10.17 -26.99
N ILE A 214 -8.99 9.52 -26.17
CA ILE A 214 -9.62 8.23 -26.48
C ILE A 214 -10.44 8.33 -27.77
N LYS A 215 -11.25 9.38 -27.93
CA LYS A 215 -12.09 9.59 -29.11
C LYS A 215 -11.27 9.69 -30.40
N ARG A 216 -10.11 10.36 -30.36
CA ARG A 216 -9.25 10.62 -31.54
C ARG A 216 -8.32 9.46 -31.90
N ALA A 217 -7.94 8.62 -30.95
CA ALA A 217 -7.05 7.48 -31.16
C ALA A 217 -7.61 6.51 -32.21
N LYS A 218 -6.75 5.82 -32.96
CA LYS A 218 -7.12 4.73 -33.85
C LYS A 218 -6.65 3.38 -33.30
N ARG A 219 -5.52 3.37 -32.60
CA ARG A 219 -4.91 2.20 -31.95
C ARG A 219 -4.67 2.47 -30.46
N PRO A 220 -5.74 2.71 -29.67
CA PRO A 220 -5.62 2.85 -28.23
C PRO A 220 -5.27 1.51 -27.57
N LEU A 221 -4.51 1.58 -26.48
CA LEU A 221 -4.15 0.42 -25.67
C LEU A 221 -4.23 0.78 -24.18
N VAL A 222 -4.89 -0.07 -23.40
CA VAL A 222 -4.80 -0.01 -21.93
C VAL A 222 -3.54 -0.73 -21.48
N TYR A 223 -2.73 -0.04 -20.69
CA TYR A 223 -1.58 -0.57 -19.97
C TYR A 223 -1.85 -0.44 -18.48
N CYS A 224 -2.31 -1.52 -17.84
CA CYS A 224 -2.69 -1.49 -16.43
C CYS A 224 -1.71 -2.27 -15.52
N GLY A 225 -1.62 -1.85 -14.26
CA GLY A 225 -0.71 -2.45 -13.30
C GLY A 225 -1.31 -2.64 -11.92
N GLY A 226 -0.43 -2.81 -10.93
CA GLY A 226 -0.80 -3.09 -9.55
C GLY A 226 -1.70 -2.03 -8.91
N GLY A 227 -1.71 -0.78 -9.41
CA GLY A 227 -2.64 0.23 -8.91
C GLY A 227 -4.10 -0.14 -9.12
N VAL A 228 -4.45 -0.86 -10.20
CA VAL A 228 -5.83 -1.35 -10.42
C VAL A 228 -6.21 -2.41 -9.39
N ILE A 229 -5.27 -3.29 -9.05
CA ILE A 229 -5.46 -4.32 -8.01
C ILE A 229 -5.59 -3.66 -6.64
N SER A 230 -4.64 -2.80 -6.27
CA SER A 230 -4.59 -2.16 -4.95
C SER A 230 -5.77 -1.23 -4.68
N SER A 231 -6.30 -0.55 -5.70
CA SER A 231 -7.52 0.25 -5.59
C SER A 231 -8.80 -0.59 -5.69
N ASN A 232 -8.71 -1.90 -5.91
CA ASN A 232 -9.85 -2.79 -6.15
C ASN A 232 -10.77 -2.27 -7.27
N ALA A 233 -10.17 -2.00 -8.44
CA ALA A 233 -10.77 -1.32 -9.57
C ALA A 233 -11.01 -2.22 -10.80
N SER A 234 -10.97 -3.54 -10.62
CA SER A 234 -11.13 -4.50 -11.73
C SER A 234 -12.49 -4.41 -12.41
N GLU A 235 -13.57 -4.18 -11.67
CA GLU A 235 -14.91 -4.06 -12.28
C GLU A 235 -15.05 -2.76 -13.07
N GLU A 236 -14.54 -1.64 -12.54
CA GLU A 236 -14.53 -0.37 -13.24
C GLU A 236 -13.70 -0.44 -14.53
N LEU A 237 -12.57 -1.16 -14.50
CA LEU A 237 -11.76 -1.42 -15.69
C LEU A 237 -12.51 -2.29 -16.71
N ARG A 238 -13.19 -3.35 -16.27
CA ARG A 238 -13.97 -4.20 -17.18
C ARG A 238 -15.11 -3.43 -17.83
N GLU A 239 -15.80 -2.59 -17.08
CA GLU A 239 -16.85 -1.74 -17.62
C GLU A 239 -16.30 -0.74 -18.65
N PHE A 240 -15.15 -0.12 -18.34
CA PHE A 240 -14.45 0.76 -19.29
C PHE A 240 -14.13 0.05 -20.60
N VAL A 241 -13.59 -1.16 -20.52
CA VAL A 241 -13.24 -1.97 -21.70
C VAL A 241 -14.50 -2.43 -22.45
N ARG A 242 -15.56 -2.82 -21.75
CA ARG A 242 -16.85 -3.21 -22.35
C ARG A 242 -17.47 -2.08 -23.16
N ILE A 243 -17.40 -0.85 -22.67
CA ILE A 243 -17.92 0.32 -23.38
C ILE A 243 -17.02 0.64 -24.58
N THR A 244 -15.70 0.72 -24.36
CA THR A 244 -14.78 1.28 -25.35
C THR A 244 -14.23 0.28 -26.37
N GLY A 245 -14.22 -1.01 -26.06
CA GLY A 245 -13.61 -2.07 -26.87
C GLY A 245 -12.07 -2.03 -26.92
N ILE A 246 -11.41 -1.24 -26.05
CA ILE A 246 -9.96 -1.05 -26.08
C ILE A 246 -9.25 -2.29 -25.51
N PRO A 247 -8.26 -2.87 -26.22
CA PRO A 247 -7.50 -4.01 -25.70
C PRO A 247 -6.66 -3.65 -24.47
N VAL A 248 -6.38 -4.65 -23.64
CA VAL A 248 -5.72 -4.50 -22.34
C VAL A 248 -4.47 -5.35 -22.27
N THR A 249 -3.34 -4.72 -21.95
CA THR A 249 -2.13 -5.41 -21.48
C THR A 249 -1.84 -5.08 -20.02
N MET A 250 -1.23 -6.02 -19.30
CA MET A 250 -1.02 -5.96 -17.86
C MET A 250 0.46 -6.03 -17.50
N THR A 251 0.89 -5.30 -16.47
CA THR A 251 2.16 -5.62 -15.79
C THR A 251 2.05 -6.95 -15.04
N LEU A 252 3.19 -7.50 -14.61
CA LEU A 252 3.21 -8.62 -13.66
C LEU A 252 2.36 -8.34 -12.40
N MET A 253 2.43 -7.10 -11.89
CA MET A 253 1.68 -6.67 -10.71
C MET A 253 0.19 -6.44 -10.98
N GLY A 254 -0.20 -6.27 -12.25
CA GLY A 254 -1.58 -6.08 -12.69
C GLY A 254 -2.27 -7.36 -13.13
N LEU A 255 -1.60 -8.52 -13.10
CA LEU A 255 -2.21 -9.78 -13.52
C LEU A 255 -3.47 -10.09 -12.69
N GLY A 256 -4.56 -10.38 -13.40
CA GLY A 256 -5.88 -10.57 -12.81
C GLY A 256 -6.74 -9.30 -12.74
N ALA A 257 -6.18 -8.11 -13.01
CA ALA A 257 -6.95 -6.87 -13.10
C ALA A 257 -7.98 -6.93 -14.22
N PHE A 258 -7.64 -7.61 -15.32
CA PHE A 258 -8.53 -7.94 -16.43
C PHE A 258 -8.47 -9.45 -16.73
N PRO A 259 -9.59 -10.11 -17.12
CA PRO A 259 -9.60 -11.56 -17.31
C PRO A 259 -8.72 -12.01 -18.48
N ALA A 260 -7.76 -12.89 -18.23
CA ALA A 260 -6.81 -13.37 -19.25
C ALA A 260 -7.45 -14.13 -20.42
N ARG A 261 -8.66 -14.68 -20.24
CA ARG A 261 -9.40 -15.39 -21.29
C ARG A 261 -10.32 -14.49 -22.11
N ASP A 262 -10.41 -13.21 -21.74
CA ASP A 262 -11.18 -12.25 -22.53
C ASP A 262 -10.47 -11.98 -23.87
N PRO A 263 -11.18 -11.94 -25.01
CA PRO A 263 -10.57 -11.68 -26.32
C PRO A 263 -9.80 -10.36 -26.42
N LEU A 264 -10.11 -9.38 -25.57
CA LEU A 264 -9.41 -8.09 -25.51
C LEU A 264 -8.18 -8.11 -24.58
N SER A 265 -7.91 -9.23 -23.91
CA SER A 265 -6.69 -9.39 -23.12
C SER A 265 -5.51 -9.70 -24.02
N LEU A 266 -4.44 -8.91 -23.90
CA LEU A 266 -3.18 -9.12 -24.60
C LEU A 266 -2.13 -9.80 -23.70
N ASP A 267 -2.53 -10.37 -22.57
CA ASP A 267 -1.63 -10.92 -21.56
C ASP A 267 -0.61 -9.89 -21.02
N MET A 268 0.49 -10.38 -20.45
CA MET A 268 1.54 -9.56 -19.86
C MET A 268 2.45 -8.94 -20.92
N LEU A 269 2.83 -7.67 -20.76
CA LEU A 269 3.92 -7.03 -21.53
C LEU A 269 5.27 -7.08 -20.80
N GLY A 270 6.32 -6.65 -21.50
CA GLY A 270 7.67 -6.46 -20.95
C GLY A 270 8.65 -7.55 -21.36
N MET A 271 9.74 -7.66 -20.60
CA MET A 271 10.91 -8.52 -20.87
C MET A 271 10.53 -10.00 -21.10
N HIS A 272 9.56 -10.51 -20.35
CA HIS A 272 9.01 -11.87 -20.51
C HIS A 272 7.52 -11.83 -20.91
N GLY A 273 7.08 -10.70 -21.47
CA GLY A 273 5.72 -10.53 -21.95
C GLY A 273 5.47 -11.21 -23.30
N SER A 274 4.20 -11.31 -23.66
CA SER A 274 3.79 -11.84 -24.95
C SER A 274 4.26 -10.92 -26.09
N VAL A 275 4.59 -11.52 -27.24
CA VAL A 275 5.04 -10.77 -28.42
C VAL A 275 3.97 -9.77 -28.85
N TYR A 276 2.70 -10.17 -28.84
CA TYR A 276 1.58 -9.34 -29.27
C TYR A 276 1.27 -8.20 -28.29
N SER A 277 1.45 -8.37 -26.97
CA SER A 277 1.42 -7.24 -26.03
C SER A 277 2.46 -6.20 -26.37
N ASN A 278 3.71 -6.62 -26.55
CA ASN A 278 4.82 -5.72 -26.82
C ASN A 278 4.68 -5.03 -28.19
N TRP A 279 4.15 -5.71 -29.21
CA TRP A 279 3.81 -5.10 -30.50
C TRP A 279 2.70 -4.07 -30.38
N ALA A 280 1.62 -4.38 -29.64
CA ALA A 280 0.55 -3.43 -29.41
C ALA A 280 1.07 -2.14 -28.75
N VAL A 281 1.95 -2.25 -27.75
CA VAL A 281 2.56 -1.07 -27.10
C VAL A 281 3.46 -0.29 -28.06
N ARG A 282 4.22 -0.97 -28.92
CA ARG A 282 5.08 -0.33 -29.92
C ARG A 282 4.27 0.49 -30.92
N ASP A 283 3.15 -0.05 -31.39
CA ASP A 283 2.38 0.47 -32.54
C ASP A 283 1.15 1.30 -32.14
N CYS A 284 0.77 1.30 -30.85
CA CYS A 284 -0.32 2.12 -30.34
C CYS A 284 -0.09 3.61 -30.59
N ASP A 285 -1.19 4.34 -30.82
CA ASP A 285 -1.16 5.81 -30.93
C ASP A 285 -1.66 6.50 -29.65
N LEU A 286 -2.26 5.74 -28.73
CA LEU A 286 -2.63 6.17 -27.39
C LEU A 286 -2.34 5.04 -26.39
N LEU A 287 -1.49 5.33 -25.41
CA LEU A 287 -1.23 4.44 -24.27
C LEU A 287 -1.94 4.99 -23.03
N LEU A 288 -2.88 4.22 -22.50
CA LEU A 288 -3.61 4.50 -21.28
C LEU A 288 -2.94 3.78 -20.11
N ALA A 289 -1.98 4.44 -19.48
CA ALA A 289 -1.18 3.91 -18.38
C ALA A 289 -1.93 4.08 -17.04
N PHE A 290 -2.55 3.01 -16.56
CA PHE A 290 -3.45 2.99 -15.41
C PHE A 290 -2.83 2.27 -14.21
N GLY A 291 -2.41 3.03 -13.19
CA GLY A 291 -1.83 2.46 -11.96
C GLY A 291 -0.53 1.70 -12.20
N VAL A 292 0.39 2.32 -12.94
CA VAL A 292 1.68 1.75 -13.36
C VAL A 292 2.82 2.73 -13.10
N ARG A 293 4.04 2.19 -12.93
CA ARG A 293 5.25 2.97 -12.59
C ARG A 293 6.31 3.04 -13.69
N PHE A 294 6.00 2.56 -14.91
CA PHE A 294 6.93 2.50 -16.04
C PHE A 294 8.30 1.92 -15.65
N ASP A 295 8.32 0.72 -15.08
CA ASP A 295 9.54 0.06 -14.65
C ASP A 295 10.38 -0.48 -15.83
N ASP A 296 11.67 -0.69 -15.60
CA ASP A 296 12.63 -1.11 -16.61
C ASP A 296 12.36 -2.51 -17.18
N ARG A 297 11.71 -3.40 -16.41
CA ARG A 297 11.36 -4.75 -16.88
C ARG A 297 10.23 -4.70 -17.90
N VAL A 298 9.38 -3.68 -17.83
CA VAL A 298 8.37 -3.41 -18.87
C VAL A 298 8.93 -2.56 -20.00
N THR A 299 9.56 -1.44 -19.68
CA THR A 299 9.87 -0.44 -20.71
C THR A 299 11.09 -0.78 -21.56
N GLY A 300 12.05 -1.51 -21.00
CA GLY A 300 13.38 -1.66 -21.60
C GLY A 300 13.98 -0.28 -21.91
N LYS A 301 14.34 -0.05 -23.18
CA LYS A 301 14.84 1.27 -23.62
C LYS A 301 13.71 2.30 -23.68
N LEU A 302 13.71 3.25 -22.74
CA LEU A 302 12.65 4.23 -22.55
C LEU A 302 12.33 5.05 -23.81
N GLU A 303 13.31 5.44 -24.62
CA GLU A 303 13.07 6.24 -25.84
C GLU A 303 12.34 5.44 -26.93
N ALA A 304 12.44 4.11 -26.90
CA ALA A 304 11.76 3.22 -27.82
C ALA A 304 10.36 2.81 -27.32
N PHE A 305 10.14 2.82 -26.01
CA PHE A 305 8.86 2.44 -25.41
C PHE A 305 7.74 3.41 -25.79
N ALA A 306 6.67 2.88 -26.42
CA ALA A 306 5.50 3.64 -26.87
C ALA A 306 5.87 4.96 -27.59
N LYS A 307 6.90 4.91 -28.44
CA LYS A 307 7.59 6.08 -29.01
C LYS A 307 6.65 7.06 -29.73
N HIS A 308 5.63 6.54 -30.42
CA HIS A 308 4.71 7.32 -31.24
C HIS A 308 3.36 7.54 -30.57
N ALA A 309 3.16 7.01 -29.36
CA ALA A 309 1.89 7.08 -28.66
C ALA A 309 1.77 8.39 -27.87
N LYS A 310 0.56 8.95 -27.86
CA LYS A 310 0.16 9.87 -26.80
C LYS A 310 0.00 9.06 -25.51
N ILE A 311 0.51 9.58 -24.39
CA ILE A 311 0.50 8.86 -23.11
C ILE A 311 -0.42 9.57 -22.12
N VAL A 312 -1.42 8.85 -21.63
CA VAL A 312 -2.21 9.22 -20.44
C VAL A 312 -1.64 8.42 -19.28
N HIS A 313 -1.30 9.06 -18.16
CA HIS A 313 -0.81 8.37 -16.97
C HIS A 313 -1.64 8.78 -15.77
N ILE A 314 -2.37 7.81 -15.21
CA ILE A 314 -3.19 7.99 -14.02
C ILE A 314 -2.52 7.20 -12.89
N ASP A 315 -2.10 7.91 -11.85
CA ASP A 315 -1.50 7.33 -10.65
C ASP A 315 -1.91 8.11 -9.40
N ILE A 316 -2.00 7.42 -8.26
CA ILE A 316 -2.30 8.07 -6.97
C ILE A 316 -1.08 8.81 -6.43
N ASP A 317 0.13 8.39 -6.82
CA ASP A 317 1.38 8.97 -6.39
C ASP A 317 1.89 9.98 -7.42
N ALA A 318 1.79 11.27 -7.08
CA ALA A 318 2.26 12.35 -7.93
C ALA A 318 3.76 12.24 -8.27
N SER A 319 4.57 11.56 -7.44
CA SER A 319 6.00 11.36 -7.69
C SER A 319 6.31 10.30 -8.76
N GLU A 320 5.33 9.46 -9.12
CA GLU A 320 5.46 8.49 -10.22
C GLU A 320 5.20 9.13 -11.58
N LEU A 321 4.42 10.21 -11.63
CA LEU A 321 4.10 10.92 -12.87
C LEU A 321 5.36 11.60 -13.42
N ASN A 322 5.63 11.35 -14.71
CA ASN A 322 6.81 11.88 -15.43
C ASN A 322 8.17 11.45 -14.88
N LYS A 323 8.23 10.47 -13.96
CA LYS A 323 9.50 10.00 -13.38
C LYS A 323 10.41 9.35 -14.42
N ASN A 324 9.89 8.31 -15.10
CA ASN A 324 10.64 7.56 -16.12
C ASN A 324 10.20 7.91 -17.54
N LYS A 325 8.90 8.15 -17.75
CA LYS A 325 8.32 8.48 -19.06
C LYS A 325 7.39 9.66 -18.90
N ALA A 326 7.61 10.71 -19.71
CA ALA A 326 6.75 11.89 -19.69
C ALA A 326 5.35 11.54 -20.23
N ALA A 327 4.33 11.83 -19.43
CA ALA A 327 2.94 11.70 -19.83
C ALA A 327 2.47 12.98 -20.54
N HIS A 328 1.70 12.82 -21.60
CA HIS A 328 1.07 13.95 -22.29
C HIS A 328 -0.15 14.45 -21.51
N ILE A 329 -0.82 13.54 -20.78
CA ILE A 329 -1.93 13.85 -19.88
C ILE A 329 -1.67 13.14 -18.54
N PRO A 330 -0.94 13.78 -17.60
CA PRO A 330 -0.76 13.26 -16.24
C PRO A 330 -2.00 13.56 -15.39
N VAL A 331 -2.49 12.55 -14.66
CA VAL A 331 -3.64 12.66 -13.74
C VAL A 331 -3.25 12.08 -12.40
N VAL A 332 -3.29 12.90 -11.35
CA VAL A 332 -3.12 12.43 -9.97
C VAL A 332 -4.49 12.04 -9.44
N GLY A 333 -4.65 10.80 -9.03
CA GLY A 333 -5.90 10.34 -8.43
C GLY A 333 -5.99 8.82 -8.31
N ASP A 334 -6.96 8.39 -7.51
CA ASP A 334 -7.27 6.97 -7.38
C ASP A 334 -7.85 6.43 -8.70
N ILE A 335 -7.31 5.30 -9.16
CA ILE A 335 -7.67 4.74 -10.47
C ILE A 335 -9.10 4.21 -10.49
N LYS A 336 -9.65 3.73 -9.37
CA LYS A 336 -11.06 3.31 -9.28
C LYS A 336 -11.98 4.50 -9.50
N HIS A 337 -11.71 5.61 -8.82
CA HIS A 337 -12.45 6.85 -9.02
C HIS A 337 -12.30 7.36 -10.47
N ALA A 338 -11.08 7.35 -11.02
CA ALA A 338 -10.84 7.76 -12.40
C ALA A 338 -11.65 6.95 -13.42
N LEU A 339 -11.61 5.62 -13.32
CA LEU A 339 -12.35 4.73 -14.21
C LEU A 339 -13.86 4.91 -14.01
N GLY A 340 -14.34 5.08 -12.78
CA GLY A 340 -15.74 5.37 -12.49
C GLY A 340 -16.25 6.65 -13.19
N GLU A 341 -15.46 7.72 -13.18
CA GLU A 341 -15.79 8.95 -13.92
C GLU A 341 -15.66 8.76 -15.43
N LEU A 342 -14.61 8.06 -15.91
CA LEU A 342 -14.45 7.77 -17.34
C LEU A 342 -15.64 6.98 -17.89
N ASN A 343 -16.14 5.97 -17.17
CA ASN A 343 -17.26 5.13 -17.59
C ASN A 343 -18.56 5.93 -17.84
N ARG A 344 -18.71 7.09 -17.20
CA ARG A 344 -19.86 7.99 -17.42
C ARG A 344 -19.71 8.86 -18.67
N CYS A 345 -18.48 9.04 -19.16
CA CYS A 345 -18.15 10.03 -20.19
C CYS A 345 -17.66 9.41 -21.51
N VAL A 346 -17.18 8.16 -21.50
CA VAL A 346 -16.70 7.49 -22.70
C VAL A 346 -17.85 6.90 -23.52
N GLU A 347 -17.70 6.94 -24.83
CA GLU A 347 -18.64 6.40 -25.81
C GLU A 347 -18.04 5.15 -26.47
N PRO A 348 -18.86 4.26 -27.05
CA PRO A 348 -18.37 3.15 -27.86
C PRO A 348 -17.44 3.61 -28.97
N LYS A 349 -16.34 2.88 -29.16
CA LYS A 349 -15.36 3.18 -30.19
C LYS A 349 -15.56 2.26 -31.40
N SER A 350 -15.83 2.85 -32.56
CA SER A 350 -15.84 2.13 -33.84
C SER A 350 -14.46 2.17 -34.50
N GLY A 351 -14.04 1.08 -35.15
CA GLY A 351 -12.84 1.06 -36.01
C GLY A 351 -11.52 1.11 -35.24
N ILE A 352 -11.41 0.35 -34.16
CA ILE A 352 -10.09 -0.01 -33.59
C ILE A 352 -9.43 -0.96 -34.59
N ASP A 353 -8.26 -0.56 -35.08
CA ASP A 353 -7.43 -1.28 -36.05
C ASP A 353 -6.66 -2.43 -35.38
#